data_AF-A2SMZ8-F1
#
_entry.id   AF-A2SMZ8-F1
#
_cell.length_a   1.000
_cell.length_b   1.000
_cell.length_c   1.000
_cell.angle_alpha   90.00
_cell.angle_beta   90.00
_cell.angle_gamma   90.00
#
_symmetry.space_group_name_H-M   'P 1'
#
loop_
_entity.id
_entity.type
_entity.pdbx_description
1 polymer ?
#
loop_
_entity_poly.entity_id
_entity_poly.type
_entity_poly.pdbx_seq_one_letter_code
_entity_poly.pdbx_strand_id
1 'polypeptide(L)'
;MDMIKTTATAVEKLRRQARELSRATGKSLTECREAVALQAGYQNWKHVTACLAACAAAASAAPAARRGQPVRVEFLDEADADPHTVRASATIDGSDAYFKLLEESELAPVVHHPLRGDFFIDLTIEGRRFRAEVVGPNPILEEHGGLHWVQLGACSINRAKQDYPRPSSEFEWFVCKYDNQPRVSLAGLSDAGIRRLALEFGLVIEKPMSAFSYRVHLPAEKFVFERSRAWLALKEWGRKHPRKLARRELGDYLGDWRGRIAGELKKE
;
A
#
# COMPACT_ATOMS: atom_id res chain seq x y z
N MET A 1 -29.87 -5.24 -26.88
CA MET A 1 -28.56 -5.83 -26.53
C MET A 1 -28.76 -6.52 -25.21
N ASP A 2 -28.64 -7.84 -25.18
CA ASP A 2 -28.83 -8.60 -23.95
C ASP A 2 -27.63 -8.37 -23.03
N MET A 3 -27.87 -7.71 -21.91
CA MET A 3 -26.85 -7.36 -20.93
C MET A 3 -26.51 -8.61 -20.10
N ILE A 4 -25.30 -9.11 -20.28
CA ILE A 4 -24.77 -10.23 -19.49
C ILE A 4 -24.33 -9.69 -18.13
N LYS A 5 -24.66 -10.39 -17.03
CA LYS A 5 -24.13 -10.04 -15.70
C LYS A 5 -22.61 -10.24 -15.71
N THR A 6 -21.86 -9.15 -15.77
CA THR A 6 -20.40 -9.15 -15.91
C THR A 6 -19.76 -8.48 -14.70
N THR A 7 -18.91 -9.22 -13.97
CA THR A 7 -18.12 -8.70 -12.85
C THR A 7 -16.70 -8.35 -13.29
N ALA A 8 -16.01 -7.50 -12.51
CA ALA A 8 -14.61 -7.15 -12.78
C ALA A 8 -13.70 -8.40 -12.82
N THR A 9 -13.94 -9.37 -11.93
CA THR A 9 -13.25 -10.66 -11.91
C THR A 9 -13.52 -11.51 -13.15
N ALA A 10 -14.72 -11.48 -13.72
CA ALA A 10 -15.03 -12.17 -14.97
C ALA A 10 -14.26 -11.54 -16.15
N VAL A 11 -14.15 -10.20 -16.21
CA VAL A 11 -13.38 -9.51 -17.26
C VAL A 11 -11.88 -9.81 -17.14
N GLU A 12 -11.32 -9.88 -15.93
CA GLU A 12 -9.90 -10.25 -15.75
C GLU A 12 -9.61 -11.69 -16.18
N LYS A 13 -10.55 -12.63 -15.96
CA LYS A 13 -10.43 -14.00 -16.51
C LYS A 13 -10.39 -14.00 -18.04
N LEU A 14 -11.26 -13.23 -18.70
CA LEU A 14 -11.25 -13.09 -20.16
C LEU A 14 -9.96 -12.44 -20.67
N ARG A 15 -9.42 -11.44 -19.95
CA ARG A 15 -8.13 -10.81 -20.30
C ARG A 15 -6.97 -11.79 -20.19
N ARG A 16 -6.94 -12.63 -19.15
CA ARG A 16 -5.93 -13.67 -18.98
C ARG A 16 -6.01 -14.71 -20.10
N GLN A 17 -7.22 -15.19 -20.41
CA GLN A 17 -7.45 -16.13 -21.53
C GLN A 17 -7.02 -15.55 -22.87
N ALA A 18 -7.28 -14.27 -23.14
CA ALA A 18 -6.83 -13.63 -24.37
C ALA A 18 -5.29 -13.53 -24.47
N ARG A 19 -4.59 -13.33 -23.34
CA ARG A 19 -3.11 -13.32 -23.30
C ARG A 19 -2.54 -14.72 -23.52
N GLU A 20 -3.15 -15.75 -22.93
CA GLU A 20 -2.77 -17.15 -23.12
C GLU A 20 -2.99 -17.58 -24.57
N LEU A 21 -4.14 -17.23 -25.16
CA LEU A 21 -4.47 -17.51 -26.55
C LEU A 21 -3.50 -16.81 -27.52
N SER A 22 -3.17 -15.54 -27.27
CA SER A 22 -2.19 -14.79 -28.08
C SER A 22 -0.79 -15.43 -28.05
N ARG A 23 -0.35 -15.92 -26.88
CA ARG A 23 0.92 -16.65 -26.74
C ARG A 23 0.90 -17.99 -27.47
N ALA A 24 -0.22 -18.69 -27.46
CA ALA A 24 -0.36 -20.00 -28.08
C ALA A 24 -0.49 -19.93 -29.61
N THR A 25 -1.16 -18.90 -30.14
CA THR A 25 -1.45 -18.81 -31.58
C THR A 25 -0.59 -17.79 -32.32
N GLY A 26 0.20 -16.98 -31.61
CA GLY A 26 1.00 -15.88 -32.20
C GLY A 26 0.16 -14.76 -32.81
N LYS A 27 -1.15 -14.75 -32.58
CA LYS A 27 -2.09 -13.73 -33.10
C LYS A 27 -2.07 -12.48 -32.23
N SER A 28 -2.55 -11.37 -32.79
CA SER A 28 -2.60 -10.12 -32.05
C SER A 28 -3.52 -10.23 -30.83
N LEU A 29 -3.19 -9.50 -29.75
CA LEU A 29 -3.99 -9.52 -28.53
C LEU A 29 -5.41 -8.99 -28.76
N THR A 30 -5.60 -8.09 -29.73
CA THR A 30 -6.91 -7.55 -30.10
C THR A 30 -7.80 -8.63 -30.71
N GLU A 31 -7.30 -9.40 -31.68
CA GLU A 31 -8.04 -10.52 -32.27
C GLU A 31 -8.34 -11.60 -31.23
N CYS A 32 -7.39 -11.87 -30.33
CA CYS A 32 -7.59 -12.84 -29.25
C CYS A 32 -8.65 -12.38 -28.24
N ARG A 33 -8.76 -11.08 -27.95
CA ARG A 33 -9.81 -10.52 -27.09
C ARG A 33 -11.19 -10.64 -27.74
N GLU A 34 -11.29 -10.43 -29.05
CA GLU A 34 -12.56 -10.62 -29.76
C GLU A 34 -12.98 -12.09 -29.79
N ALA A 35 -12.05 -13.00 -30.06
CA ALA A 35 -12.30 -14.44 -30.05
C ALA A 35 -12.77 -14.93 -28.66
N VAL A 36 -12.11 -14.50 -27.59
CA VAL A 36 -12.48 -14.85 -26.21
C VAL A 36 -13.81 -14.23 -25.79
N ALA A 37 -14.12 -13.00 -26.24
CA ALA A 37 -15.43 -12.39 -26.01
C ALA A 37 -16.56 -13.20 -26.66
N LEU A 38 -16.40 -13.61 -27.92
CA LEU A 38 -17.36 -14.43 -28.65
C LEU A 38 -17.56 -15.79 -27.98
N GLN A 39 -16.48 -16.46 -27.57
CA GLN A 39 -16.54 -17.73 -26.85
C GLN A 39 -17.28 -17.63 -25.50
N ALA A 40 -17.19 -16.48 -24.83
CA ALA A 40 -17.89 -16.21 -23.58
C ALA A 40 -19.32 -15.69 -23.75
N GLY A 41 -19.86 -15.72 -24.97
CA GLY A 41 -21.24 -15.30 -25.29
C GLY A 41 -21.43 -13.81 -25.50
N TYR A 42 -20.36 -13.01 -25.53
CA TYR A 42 -20.43 -11.58 -25.83
C TYR A 42 -20.31 -11.35 -27.34
N GLN A 43 -20.95 -10.30 -27.85
CA GLN A 43 -20.89 -9.97 -29.28
C GLN A 43 -19.50 -9.51 -29.73
N ASN A 44 -18.75 -8.82 -28.86
CA ASN A 44 -17.39 -8.35 -29.08
C ASN A 44 -16.81 -7.83 -27.76
N TRP A 45 -15.54 -7.42 -27.77
CA TRP A 45 -14.89 -6.91 -26.56
C TRP A 45 -15.53 -5.60 -26.03
N LYS A 46 -16.12 -4.77 -26.90
CA LYS A 46 -16.85 -3.57 -26.48
C LYS A 46 -18.13 -3.93 -25.70
N HIS A 47 -18.78 -5.02 -26.08
CA HIS A 47 -19.94 -5.55 -25.36
C HIS A 47 -19.58 -5.99 -23.94
N VAL A 48 -18.41 -6.60 -23.74
CA VAL A 48 -17.88 -6.95 -22.40
C VAL A 48 -17.73 -5.71 -21.52
N THR A 49 -17.14 -4.63 -22.07
CA THR A 49 -16.94 -3.37 -21.34
C THR A 49 -18.26 -2.66 -21.03
N ALA A 50 -19.23 -2.70 -21.94
CA ALA A 50 -20.55 -2.12 -21.74
C ALA A 50 -21.34 -2.87 -20.64
N CYS A 51 -21.27 -4.21 -20.62
CA CYS A 51 -21.91 -5.02 -19.59
C CYS A 51 -21.31 -4.78 -18.19
N LEU A 52 -19.98 -4.61 -18.09
CA LEU A 52 -19.32 -4.26 -16.82
C LEU A 52 -19.77 -2.90 -16.29
N ALA A 53 -19.82 -1.89 -17.16
CA ALA A 53 -20.26 -0.54 -16.79
C ALA A 53 -21.73 -0.51 -16.33
N ALA A 54 -22.61 -1.24 -17.03
CA ALA A 54 -24.01 -1.38 -16.65
C ALA A 54 -24.19 -2.07 -15.28
N CYS A 55 -23.40 -3.11 -14.99
CA CYS A 55 -23.44 -3.80 -13.69
C CYS A 55 -22.90 -2.91 -12.55
N ALA A 56 -21.88 -2.10 -12.79
CA ALA A 56 -21.34 -1.17 -11.80
C ALA A 56 -22.35 -0.05 -11.46
N ALA A 57 -23.04 0.50 -12.48
CA ALA A 57 -24.06 1.53 -12.29
C ALA A 57 -25.31 1.02 -11.54
N ALA A 58 -25.67 -0.26 -11.73
CA ALA A 58 -26.77 -0.87 -10.98
C ALA A 58 -26.42 -1.09 -9.50
N ALA A 59 -25.15 -1.31 -9.17
CA ALA A 59 -24.69 -1.50 -7.79
C ALA A 59 -24.63 -0.19 -6.99
N SER A 60 -24.39 0.95 -7.64
CA SER A 60 -24.34 2.27 -7.00
C SER A 60 -25.71 2.93 -6.77
N ALA A 61 -26.80 2.34 -7.30
CA ALA A 61 -28.15 2.89 -7.19
C ALA A 61 -28.98 2.35 -6.00
N ALA A 62 -28.39 1.55 -5.09
CA ALA A 62 -29.09 1.02 -3.92
C ALA A 62 -29.16 2.05 -2.76
N PRO A 63 -30.33 2.31 -2.13
CA PRO A 63 -30.49 3.38 -1.15
C PRO A 63 -29.98 3.00 0.25
N ALA A 64 -29.25 3.94 0.88
CA ALA A 64 -28.65 3.81 2.21
C ALA A 64 -29.64 4.05 3.36
N ALA A 65 -29.63 3.17 4.37
CA ALA A 65 -30.40 3.33 5.61
C ALA A 65 -29.51 3.73 6.82
N ARG A 66 -29.76 4.96 7.29
CA ARG A 66 -29.60 5.63 8.61
C ARG A 66 -28.76 4.98 9.75
N ARG A 67 -27.83 5.80 10.30
CA ARG A 67 -27.55 6.20 11.72
C ARG A 67 -26.14 6.83 11.74
N GLY A 68 -25.76 7.90 12.43
CA GLY A 68 -26.32 8.86 13.40
C GLY A 68 -25.33 10.05 13.47
N GLN A 69 -25.78 11.23 13.93
CA GLN A 69 -25.09 12.53 13.81
C GLN A 69 -23.66 12.63 14.42
N PRO A 70 -22.75 13.42 13.81
CA PRO A 70 -21.42 13.71 14.36
C PRO A 70 -21.39 14.99 15.24
N VAL A 71 -20.41 15.02 16.14
CA VAL A 71 -20.03 16.18 16.97
C VAL A 71 -19.37 17.25 16.08
N ARG A 72 -19.77 18.51 16.28
CA ARG A 72 -19.42 19.69 15.49
C ARG A 72 -18.00 20.18 15.83
N VAL A 73 -17.14 20.30 14.83
CA VAL A 73 -15.89 21.08 14.90
C VAL A 73 -16.07 22.27 13.96
N GLU A 74 -15.79 23.48 14.44
CA GLU A 74 -15.96 24.71 13.67
C GLU A 74 -14.87 24.86 12.61
N PHE A 75 -15.29 25.09 11.37
CA PHE A 75 -14.47 25.26 10.18
C PHE A 75 -14.29 26.76 9.91
N LEU A 76 -13.07 27.20 9.60
CA LEU A 76 -12.85 28.45 8.87
C LEU A 76 -12.94 28.13 7.37
N ASP A 77 -13.80 28.88 6.69
CA ASP A 77 -14.20 28.72 5.29
C ASP A 77 -13.02 28.78 4.31
N GLU A 78 -12.84 27.72 3.53
CA GLU A 78 -12.47 27.83 2.10
C GLU A 78 -13.30 26.79 1.33
N ALA A 79 -14.08 27.30 0.38
CA ALA A 79 -15.12 26.58 -0.36
C ALA A 79 -14.56 25.44 -1.23
N ASP A 80 -15.39 24.40 -1.41
CA ASP A 80 -15.22 23.20 -2.26
C ASP A 80 -14.48 21.97 -1.68
N ALA A 81 -14.60 21.72 -0.37
CA ALA A 81 -14.21 20.43 0.22
C ALA A 81 -15.35 19.40 0.20
N ASP A 82 -15.18 18.34 -0.59
CA ASP A 82 -15.91 17.05 -0.46
C ASP A 82 -15.76 16.54 1.00
N PRO A 83 -16.83 16.02 1.65
CA PRO A 83 -16.77 15.45 3.00
C PRO A 83 -15.75 14.30 3.20
N HIS A 84 -15.09 13.81 2.15
CA HIS A 84 -13.96 12.87 2.22
C HIS A 84 -12.56 13.52 2.15
N THR A 85 -12.48 14.85 2.25
CA THR A 85 -11.25 15.62 2.09
C THR A 85 -10.59 15.93 3.44
N VAL A 86 -9.87 14.95 4.00
CA VAL A 86 -8.88 15.26 5.04
C VAL A 86 -7.57 15.60 4.32
N ARG A 87 -7.29 16.90 4.11
CA ARG A 87 -5.90 17.37 4.05
C ARG A 87 -5.34 17.15 5.44
N ALA A 88 -4.58 16.07 5.64
CA ALA A 88 -3.90 15.84 6.91
C ALA A 88 -2.87 16.96 7.14
N SER A 89 -3.27 17.99 7.89
CA SER A 89 -2.34 18.69 8.75
C SER A 89 -1.74 17.64 9.67
N ALA A 90 -0.46 17.34 9.51
CA ALA A 90 0.21 16.22 10.15
C ALA A 90 0.51 16.52 11.62
N THR A 91 -0.52 16.43 12.46
CA THR A 91 -0.40 16.35 13.92
C THR A 91 -0.36 14.88 14.35
N ILE A 92 0.04 14.61 15.61
CA ILE A 92 -0.04 13.27 16.22
C ILE A 92 -1.48 12.73 16.09
N ASP A 93 -2.48 13.59 16.25
CA ASP A 93 -3.90 13.24 16.07
C ASP A 93 -4.22 12.78 14.63
N GLY A 94 -3.52 13.34 13.64
CA GLY A 94 -3.62 12.91 12.24
C GLY A 94 -3.07 11.49 12.01
N SER A 95 -2.02 11.08 12.73
CA SER A 95 -1.52 9.69 12.65
C SER A 95 -2.47 8.69 13.28
N ASP A 96 -3.07 9.01 14.43
CA ASP A 96 -4.03 8.12 15.10
C ASP A 96 -5.32 7.96 14.27
N ALA A 97 -5.81 9.06 13.67
CA ALA A 97 -6.94 9.00 12.73
C ALA A 97 -6.62 8.15 11.49
N TYR A 98 -5.39 8.22 10.98
CA TYR A 98 -4.94 7.41 9.85
C TYR A 98 -4.92 5.92 10.16
N PHE A 99 -4.32 5.51 11.29
CA PHE A 99 -4.30 4.11 11.69
C PHE A 99 -5.71 3.58 11.95
N LYS A 100 -6.55 4.37 12.63
CA LYS A 100 -7.95 4.02 12.86
C LYS A 100 -8.68 3.80 11.54
N LEU A 101 -8.49 4.66 10.55
CA LEU A 101 -9.07 4.48 9.21
C LEU A 101 -8.61 3.18 8.55
N LEU A 102 -7.32 2.82 8.66
CA LEU A 102 -6.80 1.56 8.14
C LEU A 102 -7.40 0.35 8.86
N GLU A 103 -7.53 0.42 10.18
CA GLU A 103 -8.10 -0.64 11.03
C GLU A 103 -9.60 -0.85 10.78
N GLU A 104 -10.34 0.22 10.51
CA GLU A 104 -11.76 0.17 10.15
C GLU A 104 -11.99 -0.26 8.70
N SER A 105 -10.94 -0.26 7.88
CA SER A 105 -10.98 -0.74 6.50
C SER A 105 -10.82 -2.26 6.41
N GLU A 106 -11.16 -2.84 5.27
CA GLU A 106 -10.86 -4.25 5.01
C GLU A 106 -9.34 -4.47 4.97
N LEU A 107 -8.85 -5.40 5.78
CA LEU A 107 -7.44 -5.77 5.88
C LEU A 107 -7.23 -7.23 5.55
N ALA A 108 -6.20 -7.52 4.75
CA ALA A 108 -5.79 -8.89 4.50
C ALA A 108 -5.26 -9.55 5.79
N PRO A 109 -5.37 -10.89 5.92
CA PRO A 109 -4.76 -11.61 7.02
C PRO A 109 -3.23 -11.54 6.94
N VAL A 110 -2.59 -11.63 8.11
CA VAL A 110 -1.14 -11.60 8.25
C VAL A 110 -0.66 -12.82 9.03
N VAL A 111 0.45 -13.43 8.58
CA VAL A 111 1.14 -14.51 9.29
C VAL A 111 2.49 -13.99 9.74
N HIS A 112 2.73 -13.96 11.06
CA HIS A 112 4.03 -13.57 11.61
C HIS A 112 4.95 -14.78 11.72
N HIS A 113 6.21 -14.60 11.34
CA HIS A 113 7.23 -15.65 11.38
C HIS A 113 8.16 -15.48 12.59
N PRO A 114 8.79 -16.56 13.08
CA PRO A 114 9.82 -16.48 14.10
C PRO A 114 11.00 -15.62 13.66
N LEU A 115 11.38 -14.65 14.50
CA LEU A 115 12.49 -13.75 14.24
C LEU A 115 13.85 -14.45 14.45
N ARG A 116 14.85 -14.08 13.63
CA ARG A 116 16.24 -14.53 13.76
C ARG A 116 17.20 -13.38 13.43
N GLY A 117 18.39 -13.36 14.02
CA GLY A 117 19.44 -12.40 13.66
C GLY A 117 19.08 -10.94 13.99
N ASP A 118 19.19 -10.06 13.00
CA ASP A 118 18.94 -8.61 13.13
C ASP A 118 17.54 -8.19 12.64
N PHE A 119 16.68 -9.16 12.29
CA PHE A 119 15.29 -8.92 11.95
C PHE A 119 14.46 -8.62 13.20
N PHE A 120 13.63 -7.58 13.12
CA PHE A 120 12.64 -7.24 14.15
C PHE A 120 11.20 -7.43 13.68
N ILE A 121 10.96 -7.51 12.37
CA ILE A 121 9.70 -7.97 11.78
C ILE A 121 9.98 -8.99 10.68
N ASP A 122 9.14 -10.03 10.64
CA ASP A 122 9.07 -10.99 9.54
C ASP A 122 7.63 -11.49 9.44
N LEU A 123 6.97 -11.23 8.30
CA LEU A 123 5.56 -11.54 8.13
C LEU A 123 5.22 -11.87 6.67
N THR A 124 4.09 -12.55 6.47
CA THR A 124 3.50 -12.83 5.16
C THR A 124 2.10 -12.24 5.04
N ILE A 125 1.86 -11.55 3.93
CA ILE A 125 0.57 -10.99 3.52
C ILE A 125 0.29 -11.51 2.11
N GLU A 126 -0.85 -12.19 1.92
CA GLU A 126 -1.29 -12.69 0.61
C GLU A 126 -0.22 -13.52 -0.13
N GLY A 127 0.53 -14.34 0.62
CA GLY A 127 1.59 -15.20 0.06
C GLY A 127 2.92 -14.50 -0.21
N ARG A 128 3.02 -13.19 0.03
CA ARG A 128 4.26 -12.41 -0.11
C ARG A 128 4.87 -12.12 1.25
N ARG A 129 6.17 -12.35 1.41
CA ARG A 129 6.87 -12.26 2.69
C ARG A 129 7.69 -10.97 2.77
N PHE A 130 7.44 -10.17 3.79
CA PHE A 130 8.09 -8.89 4.04
C PHE A 130 8.83 -8.92 5.37
N ARG A 131 9.98 -8.25 5.42
CA ARG A 131 10.85 -8.24 6.60
C ARG A 131 11.33 -6.84 6.91
N ALA A 132 11.60 -6.60 8.20
CA ALA A 132 12.33 -5.43 8.65
C ALA A 132 13.54 -5.85 9.49
N GLU A 133 14.69 -5.25 9.19
CA GLU A 133 15.93 -5.44 9.93
C GLU A 133 16.68 -4.12 10.12
N VAL A 134 17.60 -4.12 11.09
CA VAL A 134 18.48 -2.97 11.35
C VAL A 134 19.78 -3.13 10.56
N VAL A 135 19.87 -2.43 9.41
CA VAL A 135 21.03 -2.45 8.52
C VAL A 135 21.68 -1.07 8.44
N GLY A 136 22.98 -1.00 8.69
CA GLY A 136 23.69 0.28 8.72
C GLY A 136 23.08 1.26 9.75
N PRO A 137 22.82 2.52 9.37
CA PRO A 137 22.34 3.54 10.30
C PRO A 137 20.80 3.58 10.50
N ASN A 138 20.03 2.87 9.67
CA ASN A 138 18.56 2.94 9.70
C ASN A 138 17.91 1.54 9.60
N PRO A 139 16.78 1.32 10.29
CA PRO A 139 15.87 0.23 9.98
C PRO A 139 15.43 0.25 8.51
N ILE A 140 15.35 -0.93 7.89
CA ILE A 140 14.90 -1.11 6.51
C ILE A 140 13.66 -2.00 6.44
N LEU A 141 12.91 -1.88 5.34
CA LEU A 141 11.89 -2.80 4.88
C LEU A 141 12.35 -3.45 3.58
N GLU A 142 12.13 -4.75 3.46
CA GLU A 142 12.37 -5.51 2.23
C GLU A 142 11.30 -6.59 1.99
N GLU A 143 11.22 -7.06 0.75
CA GLU A 143 10.57 -8.33 0.43
C GLU A 143 11.60 -9.47 0.47
N HIS A 144 11.24 -10.59 1.09
CA HIS A 144 12.10 -11.77 1.17
C HIS A 144 12.39 -12.34 -0.23
N GLY A 145 13.68 -12.42 -0.58
CA GLY A 145 14.12 -12.84 -1.92
C GLY A 145 14.00 -11.72 -2.97
N GLY A 146 13.58 -10.52 -2.56
CA GLY A 146 13.57 -9.33 -3.39
C GLY A 146 14.97 -8.77 -3.64
N LEU A 147 15.09 -7.93 -4.68
CA LEU A 147 16.35 -7.31 -5.09
C LEU A 147 16.63 -5.97 -4.40
N HIS A 148 15.61 -5.39 -3.75
CA HIS A 148 15.66 -4.03 -3.25
C HIS A 148 15.04 -3.95 -1.86
N TRP A 149 15.57 -3.01 -1.08
CA TRP A 149 15.09 -2.63 0.23
C TRP A 149 14.89 -1.12 0.28
N VAL A 150 14.22 -0.65 1.32
CA VAL A 150 13.95 0.77 1.54
C VAL A 150 14.08 1.12 3.02
N GLN A 151 14.67 2.27 3.32
CA GLN A 151 14.79 2.75 4.70
C GLN A 151 13.44 3.22 5.23
N LEU A 152 13.09 2.74 6.41
CA LEU A 152 11.92 3.19 7.15
C LEU A 152 12.11 4.66 7.57
N GLY A 153 11.02 5.42 7.63
CA GLY A 153 11.02 6.86 7.93
C GLY A 153 11.34 7.78 6.74
N ALA A 154 11.65 7.22 5.57
CA ALA A 154 11.80 7.97 4.32
C ALA A 154 11.03 7.34 3.16
N CYS A 155 10.08 6.48 3.48
CA CYS A 155 9.36 5.67 2.52
C CYS A 155 7.87 5.70 2.76
N SER A 156 7.14 5.63 1.65
CA SER A 156 5.70 5.58 1.60
C SER A 156 5.28 4.58 0.52
N ILE A 157 4.02 4.19 0.54
CA ILE A 157 3.41 3.38 -0.50
C ILE A 157 2.84 4.33 -1.55
N ASN A 158 3.31 4.21 -2.80
CA ASN A 158 2.85 5.05 -3.89
C ASN A 158 2.65 4.22 -5.17
N ARG A 159 1.83 4.74 -6.07
CA ARG A 159 1.79 4.29 -7.45
C ARG A 159 2.91 4.95 -8.24
N ALA A 160 3.86 4.16 -8.72
CA ALA A 160 4.99 4.63 -9.49
C ALA A 160 5.15 3.81 -10.78
N LYS A 161 5.84 4.39 -11.76
CA LYS A 161 6.36 3.63 -12.90
C LYS A 161 7.66 2.98 -12.48
N GLN A 162 7.83 1.72 -12.81
CA GLN A 162 9.11 1.06 -12.61
C GLN A 162 10.08 1.57 -13.68
N ASP A 163 11.11 2.30 -13.29
CA ASP A 163 12.14 2.78 -14.24
C ASP A 163 13.32 1.79 -14.37
N TYR A 164 13.49 0.87 -13.41
CA TYR A 164 14.57 -0.13 -13.38
C TYR A 164 14.17 -1.40 -12.60
N PRO A 165 14.68 -2.61 -12.94
CA PRO A 165 15.47 -2.95 -14.13
C PRO A 165 14.64 -3.13 -15.41
N ARG A 166 13.30 -3.11 -15.30
CA ARG A 166 12.39 -3.19 -16.45
C ARG A 166 11.52 -1.93 -16.47
N PRO A 167 11.79 -0.99 -17.40
CA PRO A 167 10.94 0.16 -17.62
C PRO A 167 9.50 -0.29 -17.89
N SER A 168 8.55 0.20 -17.09
CA SER A 168 7.11 -0.02 -17.29
C SER A 168 6.42 1.31 -17.58
N SER A 169 5.52 1.30 -18.56
CA SER A 169 4.63 2.44 -18.82
C SER A 169 3.43 2.47 -17.86
N GLU A 170 3.15 1.35 -17.17
CA GLU A 170 2.03 1.22 -16.24
C GLU A 170 2.43 1.64 -14.82
N PHE A 171 1.52 2.36 -14.16
CA PHE A 171 1.66 2.70 -12.75
C PHE A 171 1.24 1.52 -11.88
N GLU A 172 2.19 0.95 -11.14
CA GLU A 172 1.95 -0.11 -10.18
C GLU A 172 2.21 0.37 -8.76
N TRP A 173 1.72 -0.37 -7.77
CA TRP A 173 1.99 -0.07 -6.37
C TRP A 173 3.41 -0.50 -5.99
N PHE A 174 4.12 0.39 -5.29
CA PHE A 174 5.43 0.15 -4.72
C PHE A 174 5.51 0.72 -3.31
N VAL A 175 6.39 0.16 -2.49
CA VAL A 175 7.04 0.96 -1.45
C VAL A 175 8.15 1.76 -2.14
N CYS A 176 8.02 3.07 -2.12
CA CYS A 176 8.97 4.00 -2.71
C CYS A 176 9.91 4.54 -1.64
N LYS A 177 11.18 4.75 -2.01
CA LYS A 177 12.02 5.71 -1.31
C LYS A 177 11.59 7.10 -1.79
N TYR A 178 11.30 7.99 -0.86
CA TYR A 178 10.64 9.26 -1.16
C TYR A 178 9.31 9.00 -1.92
N ASP A 179 8.86 9.96 -2.72
CA ASP A 179 7.61 9.87 -3.48
C ASP A 179 7.77 9.16 -4.84
N ASN A 180 8.97 9.07 -5.39
CA ASN A 180 9.18 8.72 -6.81
C ASN A 180 10.21 7.63 -7.09
N GLN A 181 10.86 7.04 -6.08
CA GLN A 181 11.86 5.99 -6.33
C GLN A 181 11.30 4.62 -5.92
N PRO A 182 10.67 3.86 -6.83
CA PRO A 182 10.15 2.53 -6.51
C PRO A 182 11.28 1.60 -6.04
N ARG A 183 11.05 0.90 -4.93
CA ARG A 183 12.01 -0.07 -4.37
C ARG A 183 11.37 -1.46 -4.26
N VAL A 184 10.31 -1.59 -3.48
CA VAL A 184 9.67 -2.88 -3.21
C VAL A 184 8.36 -2.93 -3.98
N SER A 185 8.29 -3.78 -5.02
CA SER A 185 7.05 -3.95 -5.79
C SER A 185 5.94 -4.49 -4.89
N LEU A 186 4.74 -3.94 -5.01
CA LEU A 186 3.53 -4.44 -4.36
C LEU A 186 2.57 -5.10 -5.36
N ALA A 187 3.05 -5.38 -6.59
CA ALA A 187 2.28 -6.10 -7.59
C ALA A 187 1.75 -7.43 -7.04
N GLY A 188 0.47 -7.71 -7.31
CA GLY A 188 -0.19 -8.92 -6.83
C GLY A 188 -0.73 -8.86 -5.39
N LEU A 189 -0.45 -7.80 -4.63
CA LEU A 189 -1.22 -7.52 -3.41
C LEU A 189 -2.55 -6.85 -3.77
N SER A 190 -3.59 -7.20 -3.02
CA SER A 190 -4.87 -6.46 -3.03
C SER A 190 -4.73 -5.14 -2.27
N ASP A 191 -5.72 -4.25 -2.41
CA ASP A 191 -5.77 -3.03 -1.59
C ASP A 191 -5.81 -3.36 -0.09
N ALA A 192 -6.46 -4.47 0.30
CA ALA A 192 -6.48 -4.94 1.69
C ALA A 192 -5.10 -5.43 2.15
N GLY A 193 -4.32 -6.05 1.25
CA GLY A 193 -2.93 -6.42 1.47
C GLY A 193 -2.01 -5.20 1.62
N ILE A 194 -2.21 -4.18 0.78
CA ILE A 194 -1.47 -2.92 0.84
C ILE A 194 -1.75 -2.18 2.16
N ARG A 195 -3.03 -2.07 2.56
CA ARG A 195 -3.41 -1.48 3.86
C ARG A 195 -2.83 -2.26 5.04
N ARG A 196 -2.84 -3.60 4.97
CA ARG A 196 -2.19 -4.44 5.99
C ARG A 196 -0.70 -4.13 6.08
N LEU A 197 0.01 -4.05 4.95
CA LEU A 197 1.43 -3.73 4.93
C LEU A 197 1.70 -2.35 5.54
N ALA A 198 0.87 -1.35 5.18
CA ALA A 198 0.97 0.00 5.71
C ALA A 198 0.82 0.04 7.24
N LEU A 199 -0.13 -0.71 7.77
CA LEU A 199 -0.38 -0.80 9.21
C LEU A 199 0.77 -1.51 9.96
N GLU A 200 1.26 -2.62 9.43
CA GLU A 200 2.33 -3.40 10.08
C GLU A 200 3.64 -2.62 10.12
N PHE A 201 3.99 -1.94 9.01
CA PHE A 201 5.28 -1.26 8.87
C PHE A 201 5.24 0.25 9.14
N GLY A 202 4.06 0.83 9.37
CA GLY A 202 3.92 2.26 9.60
C GLY A 202 4.23 3.11 8.38
N LEU A 203 3.58 2.78 7.27
CA LEU A 203 3.75 3.46 6.00
C LEU A 203 2.51 4.30 5.68
N VAL A 204 2.75 5.47 5.07
CA VAL A 204 1.67 6.28 4.49
C VAL A 204 1.35 5.72 3.11
N ILE A 205 0.07 5.50 2.82
CA ILE A 205 -0.40 5.22 1.45
C ILE A 205 -0.75 6.55 0.79
N GLU A 206 0.07 6.95 -0.17
CA GLU A 206 -0.14 8.17 -0.96
C GLU A 206 -1.26 7.95 -1.99
N LYS A 207 -2.15 8.94 -2.15
CA LYS A 207 -3.14 8.92 -3.23
C LYS A 207 -2.43 9.09 -4.58
N PRO A 208 -2.93 8.49 -5.68
CA PRO A 208 -2.41 8.77 -7.02
C PRO A 208 -2.55 10.26 -7.30
N MET A 209 -1.44 10.99 -7.30
CA MET A 209 -1.43 12.42 -7.53
C MET A 209 -1.57 12.72 -9.03
N SER A 210 -2.50 13.62 -9.37
CA SER A 210 -2.38 14.45 -10.55
C SER A 210 -1.02 15.16 -10.49
N ALA A 211 -0.29 15.15 -11.60
CA ALA A 211 1.07 15.62 -11.73
C ALA A 211 1.35 16.93 -10.96
N PHE A 212 2.53 16.99 -10.32
CA PHE A 212 3.13 18.12 -9.61
C PHE A 212 2.69 18.37 -8.16
N SER A 213 3.35 17.69 -7.23
CA SER A 213 3.80 18.35 -6.00
C SER A 213 5.10 17.70 -5.53
N TYR A 214 6.20 18.44 -5.54
CA TYR A 214 7.41 18.04 -4.82
C TYR A 214 7.09 18.06 -3.33
N ARG A 215 6.88 16.89 -2.70
CA ARG A 215 6.74 16.84 -1.24
C ARG A 215 8.12 16.70 -0.63
N VAL A 216 8.59 17.81 -0.06
CA VAL A 216 9.61 17.82 0.98
C VAL A 216 9.08 17.01 2.16
N HIS A 217 9.84 15.99 2.57
CA HIS A 217 9.68 15.15 3.76
C HIS A 217 8.65 15.62 4.77
N LEU A 218 7.52 14.92 4.88
CA LEU A 218 6.55 15.24 5.92
C LEU A 218 7.03 14.68 7.28
N PRO A 219 6.99 15.50 8.35
CA PRO A 219 7.06 15.02 9.73
C PRO A 219 6.07 13.87 10.04
N ALA A 220 4.99 13.77 9.26
CA ALA A 220 3.95 12.75 9.34
C ALA A 220 4.48 11.30 9.28
N GLU A 221 5.42 11.00 8.39
CA GLU A 221 5.89 9.62 8.15
C GLU A 221 6.62 9.07 9.39
N LYS A 222 7.32 9.94 10.13
CA LYS A 222 8.00 9.57 11.39
C LYS A 222 6.98 9.21 12.48
N PHE A 223 5.95 10.04 12.65
CA PHE A 223 4.88 9.76 13.63
C PHE A 223 4.07 8.52 13.28
N VAL A 224 3.80 8.28 11.99
CA VAL A 224 3.11 7.08 11.54
C VAL A 224 3.96 5.83 11.80
N PHE A 225 5.26 5.89 11.55
CA PHE A 225 6.15 4.77 11.89
C PHE A 225 6.11 4.45 13.39
N GLU A 226 6.19 5.46 14.25
CA GLU A 226 6.20 5.30 15.71
C GLU A 226 4.90 4.72 16.31
N ARG A 227 3.80 4.75 15.56
CA ARG A 227 2.53 4.12 15.97
C ARG A 227 2.35 2.70 15.44
N SER A 228 3.25 2.25 14.57
CA SER A 228 3.15 0.94 13.92
C SER A 228 3.63 -0.22 14.78
N ARG A 229 3.27 -1.43 14.34
CA ARG A 229 3.82 -2.68 14.90
C ARG A 229 5.32 -2.79 14.68
N ALA A 230 5.85 -2.28 13.57
CA ALA A 230 7.29 -2.21 13.31
C ALA A 230 8.04 -1.40 14.35
N TRP A 231 7.49 -0.28 14.81
CA TRP A 231 8.11 0.47 15.90
C TRP A 231 8.13 -0.33 17.19
N LEU A 232 6.99 -0.90 17.60
CA LEU A 232 6.91 -1.73 18.81
C LEU A 232 7.89 -2.90 18.77
N ALA A 233 8.00 -3.56 17.63
CA ALA A 233 8.93 -4.66 17.43
C ALA A 233 10.40 -4.22 17.42
N LEU A 234 10.70 -3.04 16.86
CA LEU A 234 12.04 -2.44 16.91
C LEU A 234 12.45 -2.08 18.34
N LYS A 235 11.52 -1.59 19.16
CA LYS A 235 11.76 -1.38 20.60
C LYS A 235 12.14 -2.67 21.30
N GLU A 236 11.35 -3.71 21.08
CA GLU A 236 11.61 -5.04 21.66
C GLU A 236 12.94 -5.64 21.19
N TRP A 237 13.29 -5.45 19.91
CA TRP A 237 14.62 -5.80 19.40
C TRP A 237 15.73 -5.02 20.12
N GLY A 238 15.55 -3.71 20.31
CA GLY A 238 16.50 -2.86 21.04
C GLY A 238 16.73 -3.33 22.49
N ARG A 239 15.68 -3.79 23.16
CA ARG A 239 15.74 -4.41 24.51
C ARG A 239 16.56 -5.68 24.53
N LYS A 240 16.35 -6.55 23.54
CA LYS A 240 17.06 -7.83 23.41
C LYS A 240 18.52 -7.65 22.98
N HIS A 241 18.84 -6.53 22.33
CA HIS A 241 20.15 -6.29 21.73
C HIS A 241 20.77 -4.94 22.11
N PRO A 242 20.91 -4.61 23.41
CA PRO A 242 21.33 -3.28 23.87
C PRO A 242 22.75 -2.91 23.40
N ARG A 243 23.66 -3.89 23.31
CA ARG A 243 25.02 -3.69 22.79
C ARG A 243 25.03 -3.39 21.30
N LYS A 244 24.16 -4.04 20.52
CA LYS A 244 24.04 -3.76 19.07
C LYS A 244 23.44 -2.38 18.87
N LEU A 245 22.34 -2.08 19.58
CA LEU A 245 21.69 -0.77 19.57
C LEU A 245 22.71 0.35 19.85
N ALA A 246 23.48 0.26 20.94
CA ALA A 246 24.44 1.28 21.33
C ALA A 246 25.54 1.57 20.29
N ARG A 247 25.92 0.57 19.47
CA ARG A 247 26.99 0.70 18.46
C ARG A 247 26.50 1.20 17.10
N ARG A 248 25.19 1.35 16.88
CA ARG A 248 24.67 1.82 15.59
C ARG A 248 24.91 3.32 15.42
N GLU A 249 25.35 3.68 14.22
CA GLU A 249 25.38 5.06 13.75
C GLU A 249 23.95 5.58 13.56
N LEU A 250 23.75 6.88 13.73
CA LEU A 250 22.46 7.53 13.47
C LEU A 250 22.35 7.88 11.99
N GLY A 251 21.18 7.60 11.43
CA GLY A 251 20.82 8.04 10.09
C GLY A 251 19.79 9.16 10.11
N ASP A 252 19.64 9.84 8.97
CA ASP A 252 18.81 11.04 8.88
C ASP A 252 17.30 10.74 8.83
N TYR A 253 16.91 9.52 8.47
CA TYR A 253 15.54 9.19 8.08
C TYR A 253 14.60 8.93 9.27
N LEU A 254 15.10 8.35 10.36
CA LEU A 254 14.32 8.14 11.59
C LEU A 254 14.83 8.98 12.78
N GLY A 255 15.69 9.97 12.53
CA GLY A 255 16.31 10.79 13.57
C GLY A 255 17.01 9.94 14.65
N ASP A 256 16.99 10.40 15.90
CA ASP A 256 17.53 9.64 17.04
C ASP A 256 16.57 8.54 17.53
N TRP A 257 16.14 7.65 16.64
CA TRP A 257 15.31 6.49 17.00
C TRP A 257 16.00 5.64 18.08
N ARG A 258 17.32 5.49 18.01
CA ARG A 258 18.13 4.74 18.97
C ARG A 258 18.04 5.31 20.39
N GLY A 259 18.28 6.61 20.54
CA GLY A 259 18.23 7.30 21.83
C GLY A 259 16.82 7.32 22.41
N ARG A 260 15.79 7.41 21.58
CA ARG A 260 14.39 7.29 22.01
C ARG A 260 14.07 5.92 22.59
N ILE A 261 14.47 4.85 21.90
CA ILE A 261 14.35 3.48 22.44
C ILE A 261 15.14 3.37 23.75
N ALA A 262 16.42 3.74 23.75
CA ALA A 262 17.28 3.64 24.94
C ALA A 262 16.78 4.47 26.14
N GLY A 263 16.13 5.62 25.89
CA GLY A 263 15.54 6.48 26.91
C GLY A 263 14.29 5.87 27.55
N GLU A 264 13.46 5.15 26.77
CA GLU A 264 12.32 4.40 27.29
C GLU A 264 12.78 3.22 28.17
N LEU A 265 13.87 2.54 27.78
CA LEU A 265 14.39 1.40 28.55
C LEU A 265 14.97 1.76 29.92
N LYS A 266 15.30 3.03 30.16
CA LYS A 266 15.78 3.51 31.45
C LYS A 266 14.65 3.90 32.41
N LYS A 267 13.41 3.99 31.91
CA LYS A 267 12.23 4.40 32.68
C LYS A 267 11.41 3.22 33.20
N GLU A 268 11.69 2.02 32.72
CA GLU A 268 11.12 0.75 33.21
C GLU A 268 12.11 0.03 34.13
#